data_AF-A0A971VVB3-F1
#
_entry.id   AF-A0A971VVB3-F1
#
_cell.length_a   1.000
_cell.length_b   1.000
_cell.length_c   1.000
_cell.angle_alpha   90.00
_cell.angle_beta   90.00
_cell.angle_gamma   90.00
#
_symmetry.space_group_name_H-M   'P 1'
#
loop_
_entity.id
_entity.type
_entity.pdbx_description
1 polymer ?
#
loop_
_entity_poly.entity_id
_entity_poly.type
_entity_poly.pdbx_seq_one_letter_code
_entity_poly.pdbx_strand_id
1 'polypeptide(L)'
;MSLPRVTVWNEFIHETEHEKVRAIYPEGIHGCIRDFLKEAGHEVQTATLAQPQHGLTEEVLENTDVLIWWGHVAHHKVDDE
;
A
#
# COMPACT_ATOMS: atom_id res chain seq x y z
N MET A 1 -15.03 -20.83 -1.15
CA MET A 1 -13.88 -20.23 -1.86
C MET A 1 -13.27 -19.24 -0.89
N SER A 2 -11.94 -19.20 -0.77
CA SER A 2 -11.25 -18.16 0.01
C SER A 2 -11.40 -16.81 -0.68
N LEU A 3 -11.45 -15.72 0.09
CA LEU A 3 -11.37 -14.37 -0.46
C LEU A 3 -9.94 -14.10 -0.96
N PRO A 4 -9.76 -13.25 -2.00
CA PRO A 4 -8.43 -12.87 -2.49
C PRO A 4 -7.57 -12.20 -1.40
N ARG A 5 -6.28 -12.53 -1.37
CA ARG A 5 -5.23 -11.85 -0.59
C ARG A 5 -4.87 -10.55 -1.29
N VAL A 6 -4.90 -9.44 -0.56
CA VAL A 6 -4.72 -8.10 -1.13
C VAL A 6 -3.46 -7.45 -0.57
N THR A 7 -2.64 -6.90 -1.45
CA THR A 7 -1.57 -5.98 -1.06
C THR A 7 -1.96 -4.58 -1.49
N VAL A 8 -1.96 -3.64 -0.55
CA VAL A 8 -2.22 -2.22 -0.83
C VAL A 8 -0.91 -1.46 -0.79
N TRP A 9 -0.42 -1.09 -1.96
CA TRP A 9 0.79 -0.29 -2.13
C TRP A 9 0.44 1.21 -2.19
N ASN A 10 1.12 2.02 -1.39
CA ASN A 10 0.97 3.46 -1.38
C ASN A 10 2.32 4.17 -1.40
N GLU A 11 2.46 5.14 -2.28
CA GLU A 11 3.65 5.98 -2.36
C GLU A 11 4.02 6.63 -1.01
N PHE A 12 3.01 7.00 -0.21
CA PHE A 12 3.12 7.49 1.18
C PHE A 12 4.03 8.72 1.38
N ILE A 13 4.19 9.54 0.35
CA ILE A 13 4.96 10.80 0.41
C ILE A 13 4.09 11.97 0.90
N HIS A 14 2.87 12.12 0.37
CA HIS A 14 2.00 13.24 0.74
C HIS A 14 1.62 13.24 2.21
N GLU A 15 1.33 12.08 2.78
CA GLU A 15 0.94 11.94 4.18
C GLU A 15 2.12 12.15 5.15
N THR A 16 3.36 12.04 4.67
CA THR A 16 4.55 12.31 5.48
C THR A 16 5.01 13.77 5.39
N GLU A 17 4.78 14.44 4.26
CA GLU A 17 5.22 15.83 4.03
C GLU A 17 4.13 16.88 4.30
N HIS A 18 2.84 16.54 4.18
CA HIS A 18 1.73 17.48 4.32
C HIS A 18 0.81 17.14 5.49
N GLU A 19 0.87 17.95 6.55
CA GLU A 19 0.07 17.79 7.77
C GLU A 19 -1.45 17.71 7.50
N LYS A 20 -1.96 18.49 6.55
CA LYS A 20 -3.38 18.44 6.17
C LYS A 20 -3.79 17.09 5.60
N VAL A 21 -2.91 16.43 4.86
CA VAL A 21 -3.18 15.10 4.30
C VAL A 21 -3.10 14.06 5.40
N ARG A 22 -2.07 14.13 6.26
CA ARG A 22 -1.93 13.27 7.44
C ARG A 22 -3.12 13.37 8.39
N ALA A 23 -3.70 14.57 8.55
CA ALA A 23 -4.88 14.75 9.39
C ALA A 23 -6.12 13.99 8.88
N ILE A 24 -6.20 13.75 7.57
CA ILE A 24 -7.27 12.94 6.94
C ILE A 24 -6.90 11.46 6.98
N TYR A 25 -5.64 11.13 6.66
CA TYR A 25 -5.11 9.78 6.59
C TYR A 25 -3.92 9.61 7.54
N PRO A 26 -4.17 9.44 8.85
CA PRO A 26 -3.11 9.41 9.87
C PRO A 26 -2.17 8.21 9.73
N GLU A 27 -2.68 7.10 9.20
CA GLU A 27 -1.92 5.89 8.85
C GLU A 27 -1.72 5.75 7.34
N GLY A 28 -1.87 6.84 6.58
CA GLY A 28 -1.82 6.83 5.13
C GLY A 28 -3.06 6.26 4.45
N ILE A 29 -3.16 6.50 3.13
CA ILE A 29 -4.30 6.02 2.32
C ILE A 29 -4.38 4.48 2.35
N HIS A 30 -3.22 3.82 2.27
CA HIS A 30 -3.12 2.37 2.40
C HIS A 30 -3.68 1.83 3.72
N GLY A 31 -3.48 2.52 4.85
CA GLY A 31 -4.05 2.13 6.14
C GLY A 31 -5.58 2.15 6.12
N CYS A 32 -6.17 3.22 5.58
CA CYS A 32 -7.62 3.34 5.44
C CYS A 32 -8.23 2.24 4.53
N ILE A 33 -7.61 1.98 3.38
CA ILE A 33 -8.07 0.91 2.46
C ILE A 33 -7.88 -0.47 3.11
N ARG A 34 -6.76 -0.71 3.79
CA ARG A 34 -6.48 -1.95 4.52
C ARG A 34 -7.57 -2.26 5.52
N ASP A 35 -7.95 -1.28 6.34
CA ASP A 35 -8.92 -1.51 7.41
C ASP A 35 -10.31 -1.81 6.84
N PHE A 36 -10.73 -1.08 5.82
CA PHE A 36 -11.96 -1.36 5.08
C PHE A 36 -11.99 -2.78 4.48
N LEU A 37 -10.90 -3.21 3.83
CA LEU A 37 -10.82 -4.54 3.22
C LEU A 37 -10.75 -5.66 4.25
N LYS A 38 -10.07 -5.43 5.38
CA LYS A 38 -10.05 -6.37 6.52
C LYS A 38 -11.43 -6.53 7.13
N GLU A 39 -12.20 -5.45 7.29
CA GLU A 39 -13.60 -5.52 7.73
C GLU A 39 -14.48 -6.34 6.77
N ALA A 40 -14.18 -6.28 5.46
CA ALA A 40 -14.82 -7.12 4.45
C ALA A 40 -14.34 -8.59 4.43
N GLY A 41 -13.39 -8.96 5.29
CA GLY A 41 -12.92 -10.34 5.47
C GLY A 41 -11.71 -10.74 4.63
N HIS A 42 -11.07 -9.80 3.92
CA HIS A 42 -9.85 -10.08 3.17
C HIS A 42 -8.63 -10.21 4.09
N GLU A 43 -7.67 -11.04 3.66
CA GLU A 43 -6.30 -10.96 4.17
C GLU A 43 -5.59 -9.81 3.46
N VAL A 44 -5.11 -8.82 4.23
CA VAL A 44 -4.57 -7.57 3.67
C VAL A 44 -3.25 -7.20 4.31
N GLN A 45 -2.26 -6.96 3.47
CA GLN A 45 -0.98 -6.35 3.83
C GLN A 45 -0.78 -5.02 3.09
N THR A 46 0.15 -4.22 3.57
CA THR A 46 0.45 -2.91 3.00
C THR A 46 1.92 -2.78 2.68
N ALA A 47 2.22 -2.11 1.58
CA ALA A 47 3.56 -1.82 1.13
C ALA A 47 3.70 -0.33 0.78
N THR A 48 4.90 0.21 0.87
CA THR A 48 5.16 1.63 0.58
C THR A 48 6.50 1.83 -0.12
N LEU A 49 6.62 2.96 -0.83
CA LEU A 49 7.83 3.31 -1.58
C LEU A 49 9.12 3.28 -0.74
N ALA A 50 9.03 3.71 0.53
CA ALA A 50 10.19 3.85 1.42
C ALA A 50 10.71 2.51 1.98
N GLN A 51 9.96 1.42 1.85
CA GLN A 51 10.41 0.11 2.30
C GLN A 51 11.45 -0.48 1.33
N PRO A 52 12.33 -1.40 1.79
CA PRO A 52 13.21 -2.14 0.89
C PRO A 52 12.41 -2.85 -0.21
N GLN A 53 12.88 -2.80 -1.47
CA GLN A 53 12.17 -3.32 -2.65
C GLN A 53 10.73 -2.77 -2.75
N HIS A 54 10.51 -1.55 -2.24
CA HIS A 54 9.21 -0.90 -2.13
C HIS A 54 8.15 -1.73 -1.37
N GLY A 55 8.59 -2.65 -0.51
CA GLY A 55 7.73 -3.60 0.20
C GLY A 55 7.13 -4.71 -0.68
N LEU A 56 7.57 -4.82 -1.94
CA LEU A 56 7.07 -5.77 -2.93
C LEU A 56 8.14 -6.81 -3.27
N THR A 57 8.61 -7.54 -2.26
CA THR A 57 9.52 -8.68 -2.49
C THR A 57 8.83 -9.77 -3.32
N GLU A 58 9.60 -10.65 -3.94
CA GLU A 58 9.06 -11.79 -4.69
C GLU A 58 8.08 -12.62 -3.85
N GLU A 59 8.41 -12.91 -2.59
CA GLU A 59 7.53 -13.60 -1.64
C GLU A 59 6.21 -12.85 -1.39
N VAL A 60 6.25 -11.51 -1.29
CA VAL A 60 5.04 -10.70 -1.13
C VAL A 60 4.17 -10.79 -2.37
N LEU A 61 4.77 -10.69 -3.56
CA LEU A 61 4.06 -10.74 -4.83
C LEU A 61 3.46 -12.14 -5.09
N GLU A 62 4.19 -13.21 -4.82
CA GLU A 62 3.68 -14.59 -4.88
C GLU A 62 2.49 -14.83 -3.92
N ASN A 63 2.50 -14.11 -2.79
CA ASN A 63 1.42 -14.17 -1.81
C ASN A 63 0.31 -13.13 -2.02
N THR A 64 0.32 -12.42 -3.15
CA THR A 64 -0.67 -11.39 -3.48
C THR A 64 -1.55 -11.86 -4.65
N ASP A 65 -2.85 -11.95 -4.43
CA ASP A 65 -3.79 -12.25 -5.51
C ASP A 65 -4.22 -10.97 -6.25
N VAL A 66 -4.30 -9.85 -5.51
CA VAL A 66 -4.63 -8.51 -6.04
C VAL A 66 -3.70 -7.46 -5.44
N LEU A 67 -3.01 -6.71 -6.29
CA LEU A 67 -2.21 -5.54 -5.91
C LEU A 67 -3.00 -4.26 -6.21
N ILE A 68 -3.23 -3.44 -5.19
CA ILE A 68 -3.79 -2.09 -5.33
C ILE A 68 -2.63 -1.10 -5.29
N TRP A 69 -2.52 -0.22 -6.28
CA TRP A 69 -1.42 0.73 -6.40
C TRP A 69 -1.91 2.17 -6.35
N TRP A 70 -1.43 2.94 -5.38
CA TRP A 70 -1.64 4.39 -5.32
C TRP A 70 -0.29 5.13 -5.40
N GLY A 71 -0.14 6.02 -6.38
CA GLY A 71 1.03 6.87 -6.55
C GLY A 71 0.66 8.25 -7.11
N HIS A 72 1.56 9.22 -6.95
CA HIS A 72 1.31 10.58 -7.44
C HIS A 72 2.58 11.33 -7.90
N VAL A 73 3.56 11.57 -7.02
CA VAL A 73 4.66 12.53 -7.27
C VAL A 73 6.03 11.89 -7.40
N ALA A 74 6.19 10.65 -6.95
CA ALA A 74 7.47 9.98 -6.82
C ALA A 74 7.56 8.71 -7.69
N HIS A 75 6.79 8.62 -8.79
CA HIS A 75 6.84 7.47 -9.71
C HIS A 75 8.26 7.18 -10.24
N HIS A 76 9.07 8.23 -10.43
CA HIS A 76 10.47 8.12 -10.87
C HIS A 76 11.42 7.49 -9.84
N LYS A 77 10.94 7.24 -8.62
CA LYS A 77 11.69 6.58 -7.53
C LYS A 77 11.30 5.11 -7.37
N VAL A 78 10.35 4.61 -8.16
CA VAL A 78 10.05 3.18 -8.23
C VAL A 78 11.11 2.57 -9.14
N ASP A 79 11.84 1.61 -8.60
CA ASP A 79 12.87 0.87 -9.34
C ASP A 79 12.20 -0.06 -10.37
N ASP A 80 12.84 -0.27 -11.51
CA ASP A 80 12.35 -1.14 -12.59
C ASP A 80 12.60 -2.64 -12.33
N GLU A 81 13.35 -2.97 -11.26
CA GLU A 81 13.83 -4.32 -10.92
C GLU A 81 13.05 -4.97 -9.75
#